data_AF-A0A800DQ89-F1
#
_entry.id   AF-A0A800DQ89-F1
#
_cell.length_a   1.000
_cell.length_b   1.000
_cell.length_c   1.000
_cell.angle_alpha   90.00
_cell.angle_beta   90.00
_cell.angle_gamma   90.00
#
_symmetry.space_group_name_H-M   'P 1'
#
loop_
_entity.id
_entity.type
_entity.pdbx_description
1 polymer ?
#
loop_
_entity_poly.entity_id
_entity_poly.type
_entity_poly.pdbx_seq_one_letter_code
_entity_poly.pdbx_strand_id
1 'polypeptide(L)'
;MNTSKELKPVPRFKTLQEEADFWDTHDSMEYELEDTNEMVELSDDQKSQIRARWEKRKRATILLSHEQLNAVEQIARRKQVDYRALIHEWINMHIADELGVSTPPTD
;
A
#
# COMPACT_ATOMS: atom_id res chain seq x y z
N MET A 1 32.44 2.09 -11.79
CA MET A 1 32.24 1.40 -13.08
C MET A 1 31.12 0.39 -12.85
N ASN A 2 29.87 0.73 -13.16
CA ASN A 2 28.78 -0.26 -13.10
C ASN A 2 28.33 -0.52 -14.53
N THR A 3 28.66 -1.72 -15.00
CA THR A 3 28.33 -2.27 -16.31
C THR A 3 26.81 -2.35 -16.44
N SER A 4 26.23 -1.60 -17.38
CA SER A 4 24.90 -1.88 -17.90
C SER A 4 24.93 -3.31 -18.43
N LYS A 5 24.29 -4.25 -17.72
CA LYS A 5 24.17 -5.64 -18.18
C LYS A 5 23.18 -5.60 -19.35
N GLU A 6 23.68 -5.73 -20.58
CA GLU A 6 22.83 -5.80 -21.76
C GLU A 6 21.92 -7.03 -21.67
N LEU A 7 20.62 -6.83 -21.85
CA LEU A 7 19.61 -7.89 -21.84
C LEU A 7 19.78 -8.76 -23.09
N LYS A 8 19.59 -10.06 -22.94
CA LYS A 8 19.70 -11.01 -24.05
C LYS A 8 18.36 -11.10 -24.80
N PRO A 9 18.36 -11.27 -26.14
CA PRO A 9 17.13 -11.54 -26.86
C PRO A 9 16.53 -12.89 -26.45
N VAL A 10 15.20 -12.97 -26.35
CA VAL A 10 14.49 -14.22 -26.03
C VAL A 10 14.65 -15.22 -27.20
N PRO A 11 15.04 -16.48 -26.96
CA PRO A 11 15.14 -17.50 -28.01
C PRO A 11 13.79 -17.81 -28.65
N ARG A 12 13.81 -18.26 -29.92
CA ARG A 12 12.61 -18.79 -30.57
C ARG A 12 12.44 -20.27 -30.25
N PHE A 13 11.48 -20.59 -29.39
CA PHE A 13 11.14 -21.97 -29.05
C PHE A 13 10.25 -22.60 -30.12
N LYS A 14 10.46 -23.89 -30.40
CA LYS A 14 9.62 -24.65 -31.34
C LYS A 14 8.45 -25.33 -30.65
N THR A 15 8.57 -25.58 -29.35
CA THR A 15 7.56 -26.25 -28.53
C THR A 15 7.42 -25.59 -27.17
N LEU A 16 6.24 -25.69 -26.55
CA LEU A 16 5.99 -25.21 -25.19
C LEU A 16 6.86 -25.92 -24.14
N GLN A 17 7.20 -27.21 -24.37
CA GLN A 17 8.07 -27.97 -23.47
C GLN A 17 9.49 -27.38 -23.46
N GLU A 18 10.04 -27.05 -24.63
CA GLU A 18 11.35 -26.43 -24.77
C GLU A 18 11.42 -25.06 -24.08
N GLU A 19 10.33 -24.28 -24.17
CA GLU A 19 10.21 -23.01 -23.47
C GLU A 19 10.18 -23.18 -21.94
N ALA A 20 9.39 -24.13 -21.43
CA ALA A 20 9.32 -24.43 -20.00
C ALA A 20 10.68 -24.90 -19.46
N ASP A 21 11.32 -25.85 -20.14
CA ASP A 21 12.63 -26.39 -19.76
C ASP A 21 13.73 -25.30 -19.79
N PHE A 22 13.60 -24.32 -20.70
CA PHE A 22 14.50 -23.17 -20.77
C PHE A 22 14.31 -22.24 -19.56
N TRP A 23 13.07 -21.85 -19.26
CA TRP A 23 12.77 -20.94 -18.13
C TRP A 23 12.98 -21.59 -16.75
N ASP A 24 12.95 -22.92 -16.65
CA ASP A 24 13.33 -23.65 -15.43
C ASP A 24 14.81 -23.49 -15.09
N THR A 25 15.66 -23.20 -16.08
CA THR A 25 17.11 -23.09 -15.92
C THR A 25 17.67 -21.67 -16.09
N HIS A 26 16.88 -20.73 -16.58
CA HIS A 26 17.30 -19.36 -16.90
C HIS A 26 16.48 -18.31 -16.15
N ASP A 27 17.16 -17.28 -15.64
CA ASP A 27 16.51 -16.13 -14.99
C ASP A 27 15.89 -15.21 -16.04
N SER A 28 14.58 -14.96 -15.91
CA SER A 28 13.80 -14.11 -16.81
C SER A 28 14.23 -12.64 -16.80
N MET A 29 14.90 -12.18 -15.74
CA MET A 29 15.45 -10.82 -15.65
C MET A 29 16.68 -10.60 -16.55
N GLU A 30 17.26 -11.65 -17.14
CA GLU A 30 18.39 -11.53 -18.06
C GLU A 30 17.99 -11.33 -19.53
N TYR A 31 16.69 -11.36 -19.84
CA TYR A 31 16.17 -11.34 -21.20
C TYR A 31 15.28 -10.13 -21.50
N GLU A 32 15.25 -9.72 -22.77
CA GLU A 32 14.37 -8.68 -23.29
C GLU A 32 12.94 -9.21 -23.42
N LEU A 33 12.19 -9.21 -22.31
CA LEU A 33 10.77 -9.54 -22.31
C LEU A 33 9.98 -8.36 -22.90
N GLU A 34 9.10 -8.65 -23.86
CA GLU A 34 8.18 -7.64 -24.38
C GLU A 34 7.20 -7.26 -23.28
N ASP A 35 7.18 -5.97 -22.91
CA ASP A 35 6.20 -5.45 -21.96
C ASP A 35 4.84 -5.43 -22.67
N THR A 36 4.08 -6.50 -22.49
CA THR A 36 2.74 -6.61 -23.05
C THR A 36 1.88 -5.59 -22.31
N ASN A 37 1.63 -4.43 -22.94
CA ASN A 37 0.63 -3.45 -22.51
C ASN A 37 -0.82 -4.00 -22.65
N GLU A 38 -1.02 -5.29 -22.41
CA GLU A 38 -2.32 -5.91 -22.38
C GLU A 38 -3.09 -5.36 -21.18
N MET A 39 -4.19 -4.65 -21.47
CA MET A 39 -5.10 -4.21 -20.43
C MET A 39 -5.80 -5.44 -19.85
N VAL A 40 -5.47 -5.77 -18.60
CA VAL A 40 -6.20 -6.79 -17.86
C VAL A 40 -7.59 -6.26 -17.51
N GLU A 41 -8.62 -6.80 -18.14
CA GLU A 41 -10.01 -6.50 -17.79
C GLU A 41 -10.35 -7.11 -16.42
N LEU A 42 -10.52 -6.26 -15.42
CA LEU A 42 -10.98 -6.69 -14.11
C LEU A 42 -12.48 -7.01 -14.14
N SER A 43 -12.86 -8.10 -13.48
CA SER A 43 -14.28 -8.39 -13.18
C SER A 43 -14.89 -7.31 -12.29
N ASP A 44 -16.22 -7.19 -12.31
CA ASP A 44 -16.94 -6.20 -11.50
C ASP A 44 -16.78 -6.45 -9.99
N ASP A 45 -16.65 -7.71 -9.56
CA ASP A 45 -16.34 -8.08 -8.19
C ASP A 45 -14.96 -7.59 -7.76
N GLN A 46 -13.93 -7.79 -8.60
CA GLN A 46 -12.58 -7.31 -8.34
C GLN A 46 -12.54 -5.78 -8.25
N LYS A 47 -13.21 -5.09 -9.19
CA LYS A 47 -13.33 -3.63 -9.17
C LYS A 47 -13.98 -3.14 -7.88
N SER A 48 -15.04 -3.81 -7.43
CA SER A 48 -15.77 -3.45 -6.20
C SER A 48 -14.91 -3.65 -4.95
N GLN A 49 -14.16 -4.76 -4.86
CA GLN A 49 -13.23 -5.00 -3.75
C GLN A 49 -12.10 -3.97 -3.70
N ILE A 50 -11.56 -3.60 -4.86
CA ILE A 50 -10.52 -2.56 -4.95
C ILE A 50 -11.07 -1.21 -4.49
N ARG A 51 -12.27 -0.82 -4.96
CA ARG A 51 -12.94 0.41 -4.54
C ARG A 51 -13.20 0.42 -3.03
N ALA A 52 -13.77 -0.66 -2.47
CA ALA A 52 -14.04 -0.74 -1.04
C ALA A 52 -12.76 -0.61 -0.19
N ARG A 53 -11.65 -1.23 -0.62
CA ARG A 53 -10.35 -1.07 0.04
C ARG A 53 -9.81 0.35 -0.09
N TRP A 54 -10.00 0.99 -1.24
CA TRP A 54 -9.56 2.36 -1.48
C TRP A 54 -10.35 3.37 -0.64
N GLU A 55 -11.67 3.24 -0.58
CA GLU A 55 -12.55 4.05 0.28
C GLU A 55 -12.14 3.96 1.75
N LYS A 56 -11.88 2.74 2.26
CA LYS A 56 -11.40 2.53 3.63
C LYS A 56 -10.01 3.15 3.90
N ARG A 57 -9.22 3.37 2.85
CA ARG A 57 -7.86 3.92 2.94
C ARG A 57 -7.79 5.40 2.59
N LYS A 58 -8.92 6.05 2.28
CA LYS A 58 -8.94 7.49 2.02
C LYS A 58 -8.38 8.23 3.23
N ARG A 59 -7.28 8.96 2.99
CA ARG A 59 -6.65 9.81 3.99
C ARG A 59 -7.12 11.24 3.73
N ALA A 60 -7.62 11.89 4.77
CA ALA A 60 -7.84 13.32 4.77
C ALA A 60 -6.67 14.02 5.47
N THR A 61 -6.27 15.17 4.94
CA THR A 61 -5.32 16.06 5.62
C THR A 61 -6.11 17.04 6.46
N ILE A 62 -5.83 17.09 7.76
CA ILE A 62 -6.41 18.06 8.69
C ILE A 62 -5.35 19.11 8.97
N LEU A 63 -5.72 20.39 8.81
CA LEU A 63 -4.84 21.50 9.16
C LEU A 63 -4.96 21.77 10.66
N LEU A 64 -3.83 21.70 11.37
CA LEU A 64 -3.72 22.06 12.77
C LEU A 64 -2.89 23.34 12.88
N SER A 65 -3.25 24.21 13.82
CA SER A 65 -2.39 25.36 14.14
C SER A 65 -1.09 24.89 14.79
N HIS A 66 -0.05 25.73 14.71
CA HIS A 66 1.23 25.41 15.35
C HIS A 66 1.10 25.23 16.86
N GLU A 67 0.25 26.04 17.51
CA GLU A 67 -0.03 25.95 18.94
C GLU A 67 -0.71 24.62 19.31
N GLN A 68 -1.68 24.18 18.51
CA GLN A 68 -2.37 22.90 18.71
C GLN A 68 -1.39 21.73 18.59
N LEU A 69 -0.55 21.72 17.55
CA LEU A 69 0.43 20.66 17.35
C LEU A 69 1.44 20.60 18.52
N ASN A 70 1.97 21.75 18.95
CA ASN A 70 2.90 21.81 20.08
C ASN A 70 2.26 21.35 21.40
N ALA A 71 0.97 21.66 21.62
CA ALA A 71 0.26 21.21 22.80
C ALA A 71 0.08 19.69 22.80
N VAL A 72 -0.33 19.11 21.66
CA VAL A 72 -0.47 17.66 21.50
C VAL A 72 0.86 16.96 21.71
N GLU A 73 1.96 17.45 21.12
CA GLU A 73 3.28 16.85 21.29
C GLU A 73 3.72 16.80 22.75
N GLN A 74 3.49 17.87 23.50
CA GLN A 74 3.82 17.91 24.93
C GLN A 74 3.01 16.88 25.73
N ILE A 75 1.74 16.72 25.41
CA ILE A 75 0.86 15.75 26.08
C ILE A 75 1.27 14.31 25.71
N ALA A 76 1.55 14.06 24.43
CA ALA A 76 2.01 12.78 23.92
C ALA A 76 3.32 12.33 24.59
N ARG A 77 4.29 13.24 24.71
CA ARG A 77 5.55 12.98 25.44
C ARG A 77 5.34 12.60 26.89
N ARG A 78 4.44 13.30 27.60
CA ARG A 78 4.09 12.98 29.00
C ARG A 78 3.40 11.62 29.13
N LYS A 79 2.58 11.25 28.15
CA LYS A 79 1.88 9.96 28.07
C LYS A 79 2.75 8.83 27.48
N GLN A 80 3.96 9.13 27.02
CA GLN A 80 4.85 8.20 26.31
C GLN A 80 4.18 7.50 25.11
N VAL A 81 3.34 8.24 24.39
CA VAL A 81 2.66 7.77 23.18
C VAL A 81 3.05 8.64 21.99
N ASP A 82 2.86 8.12 20.78
CA ASP A 82 3.00 8.90 19.56
C ASP A 82 1.89 9.96 19.45
N TYR A 83 2.24 11.19 19.06
CA TYR A 83 1.27 12.30 19.03
C TYR A 83 0.18 12.08 17.98
N ARG A 84 0.48 11.37 16.87
CA ARG A 84 -0.51 11.06 15.85
C ARG A 84 -1.47 9.99 16.36
N ALA A 85 -0.97 8.97 17.06
CA ALA A 85 -1.82 7.99 17.75
C ALA A 85 -2.76 8.66 18.75
N LEU A 86 -2.25 9.61 19.55
CA LEU A 86 -3.04 10.38 20.50
C LEU A 86 -4.15 11.21 19.83
N ILE A 87 -3.84 11.88 18.71
CA ILE A 87 -4.84 12.62 17.92
C ILE A 87 -5.94 11.67 17.44
N HIS A 88 -5.58 10.50 16.91
CA HIS A 88 -6.56 9.51 16.47
C HIS A 88 -7.45 9.02 17.61
N GLU A 89 -6.88 8.74 18.77
CA GLU A 89 -7.62 8.32 19.97
C GLU A 89 -8.62 9.40 20.41
N TRP A 90 -8.19 10.66 20.51
CA TRP A 90 -9.07 11.76 20.89
C TRP A 90 -10.21 11.97 19.90
N ILE A 91 -9.93 11.93 18.60
CA ILE A 91 -10.97 12.04 17.57
C ILE A 91 -12.00 10.92 17.74
N ASN A 92 -11.54 9.67 17.90
CA ASN A 92 -12.44 8.53 18.07
C ASN A 92 -13.27 8.64 19.35
N MET A 93 -12.65 9.04 20.46
CA MET A 93 -13.32 9.23 21.74
C MET A 93 -14.42 10.28 21.64
N HIS A 94 -14.14 11.44 21.03
CA HIS A 94 -15.14 12.49 20.86
C HIS A 94 -16.26 12.09 19.89
N ILE A 95 -15.94 11.40 18.79
CA ILE A 95 -16.97 10.88 17.89
C ILE A 95 -17.89 9.90 18.61
N ALA A 96 -17.32 8.99 19.40
CA ALA A 96 -18.06 7.98 20.14
C ALA A 96 -19.01 8.61 21.17
N ASP A 97 -18.52 9.63 21.89
CA ASP A 97 -19.30 10.41 22.86
C ASP A 97 -20.49 11.13 22.18
N GLU A 98 -20.23 11.84 21.07
CA GLU A 98 -21.26 12.55 20.31
C GLU A 98 -22.29 11.62 19.65
N LEU A 99 -21.88 10.39 19.29
CA LEU A 99 -22.77 9.37 18.74
C LEU A 99 -23.47 8.53 19.83
N GLY A 100 -23.13 8.72 21.11
CA GLY A 100 -23.67 7.94 22.22
C GLY A 100 -23.27 6.46 22.20
N VAL A 101 -22.16 6.12 21.53
CA VAL A 101 -21.65 4.74 21.42
C VAL A 101 -20.47 4.60 22.37
N SER A 102 -20.58 3.76 23.40
CA SER A 102 -19.42 3.44 24.26
C SER A 102 -18.32 2.81 23.41
N THR A 103 -17.11 3.37 23.44
CA THR A 103 -15.95 2.80 22.72
C THR A 103 -15.69 1.38 23.24
N PRO A 104 -15.61 0.37 22.36
CA PRO A 104 -15.10 -0.94 22.77
C PRO A 104 -13.61 -0.82 23.10
N PRO A 105 -13.10 -1.57 24.09
CA PRO A 105 -11.69 -1.54 24.45
C PRO A 105 -10.84 -2.01 23.25
N THR A 106 -9.78 -1.26 22.96
CA THR A 106 -8.73 -1.68 22.04
C THR A 106 -7.88 -2.74 22.74
N ASP A 107 -7.98 -4.00 22.30
CA ASP A 107 -6.97 -5.05 22.56
C ASP A 107 -5.71 -4.80 21.71
#